data_AF-A0A6V7QBC3-F1
#
_entry.id   AF-A0A6V7QBC3-F1
#
_cell.length_a   1.000
_cell.length_b   1.000
_cell.length_c   1.000
_cell.angle_alpha   90.00
_cell.angle_beta   90.00
_cell.angle_gamma   90.00
#
_symmetry.space_group_name_H-M   'P 1'
#
loop_
_entity.id
_entity.type
_entity.pdbx_description
1 polymer ?
#
loop_
_entity_poly.entity_id
_entity_poly.type
_entity_poly.pdbx_seq_one_letter_code
_entity_poly.pdbx_strand_id
1 'polypeptide(L)'
;MLVGKVKSWIKSNQFLLLVSWFMLGDTARYGLRRPPVGPLELKSLLGKTPVLDVGTLAKIKSGEIKVQPAIRRMTGHRVEFVDGRSEDFDAIVLATGYENNVPSWLKVRIDQELI
;
A
#
# COMPACT_ATOMS: atom_id res chain seq x y z
N MET A 1 8.96 27.03 14.62
CA MET A 1 7.64 26.64 14.09
C MET A 1 7.61 25.26 13.40
N LEU A 2 8.74 24.78 12.83
CA LEU A 2 8.80 23.52 12.07
C LEU A 2 8.72 22.23 12.93
N VAL A 3 9.35 22.22 14.11
CA VAL A 3 9.41 21.04 15.01
C VAL A 3 8.03 20.67 15.60
N GLY A 4 7.18 21.66 15.86
CA GLY A 4 5.82 21.44 16.39
C GLY A 4 4.87 20.78 15.39
N LYS A 5 5.00 21.10 14.09
CA LYS A 5 4.22 20.47 13.02
C LYS A 5 4.60 18.99 12.87
N VAL A 6 5.90 18.66 12.81
CA VAL A 6 6.37 17.26 12.68
C VAL A 6 5.90 16.37 13.84
N LYS A 7 5.97 16.87 15.09
CA LYS A 7 5.49 16.14 16.28
C LYS A 7 3.97 15.89 16.26
N SER A 8 3.19 16.82 15.70
CA SER A 8 1.73 16.67 15.56
C SER A 8 1.36 15.59 14.55
N TRP A 9 2.07 15.48 13.43
CA TRP A 9 1.81 14.46 12.40
C TRP A 9 2.03 13.04 12.93
N ILE A 10 3.08 12.82 13.72
CA ILE A 10 3.39 11.50 14.32
C ILE A 10 2.27 11.04 15.26
N LYS A 11 1.78 11.94 16.13
CA LYS A 11 0.66 11.62 17.05
C LYS A 11 -0.63 11.30 16.30
N SER A 12 -0.96 12.08 15.26
CA SER A 12 -2.11 11.80 14.40
C SER A 12 -1.98 10.45 13.69
N ASN A 13 -0.77 10.08 13.26
CA ASN A 13 -0.51 8.80 12.59
C ASN A 13 -0.75 7.60 13.51
N GLN A 14 -0.29 7.67 14.76
CA GLN A 14 -0.50 6.62 15.77
C GLN A 14 -1.99 6.48 16.13
N PHE A 15 -2.71 7.59 16.26
CA PHE A 15 -4.15 7.57 16.50
C PHE A 15 -4.90 6.89 15.34
N LEU A 16 -4.57 7.23 14.10
CA LEU A 16 -5.17 6.59 12.92
C LEU A 16 -4.89 5.08 12.88
N LEU A 17 -3.67 4.66 13.25
CA LEU A 17 -3.34 3.24 13.35
C LEU A 17 -4.19 2.53 14.41
N LEU A 18 -4.35 3.12 15.59
CA LEU A 18 -5.18 2.57 16.67
C LEU A 18 -6.65 2.45 16.25
N VAL A 19 -7.22 3.50 15.65
CA VAL A 19 -8.60 3.47 15.13
C VAL A 19 -8.74 2.40 14.05
N SER A 20 -7.79 2.31 13.11
CA SER A 20 -7.82 1.29 12.06
C SER A 20 -7.71 -0.14 12.61
N TRP A 21 -6.96 -0.32 13.71
CA TRP A 21 -6.83 -1.59 14.38
C TRP A 21 -8.14 -1.98 15.08
N PHE A 22 -8.78 -1.03 15.76
CA PHE A 22 -10.09 -1.26 16.40
C PHE A 22 -11.18 -1.59 15.38
N MET A 23 -11.23 -0.87 14.25
CA MET A 23 -12.26 -1.06 13.23
C MET A 23 -12.06 -2.33 12.39
N LEU A 24 -10.82 -2.63 12.00
CA LEU A 24 -10.53 -3.73 11.05
C LEU A 24 -10.09 -5.02 11.76
N GLY A 25 -9.64 -4.92 13.01
CA GLY A 25 -9.00 -5.98 13.79
C GLY A 25 -7.57 -6.24 13.35
N ASP A 26 -6.99 -7.35 13.78
CA ASP A 26 -5.72 -7.83 13.22
C ASP A 26 -5.93 -8.31 11.77
N THR A 27 -5.29 -7.67 10.80
CA THR A 27 -5.36 -8.03 9.37
C THR A 27 -4.22 -8.95 8.96
N ALA A 28 -3.17 -9.09 9.77
CA ALA A 28 -2.02 -9.93 9.47
C ALA A 28 -2.39 -11.41 9.42
N ARG A 29 -3.37 -11.85 10.23
CA ARG A 29 -3.97 -13.20 10.16
C ARG A 29 -4.59 -13.55 8.80
N TYR A 30 -4.86 -12.54 7.96
CA TYR A 30 -5.37 -12.71 6.60
C TYR A 30 -4.32 -12.37 5.54
N GLY A 31 -3.03 -12.31 5.90
CA GLY A 31 -1.94 -11.98 4.97
C GLY A 31 -1.73 -10.48 4.70
N LEU A 32 -2.65 -9.62 5.12
CA LEU A 32 -2.53 -8.17 4.98
C LEU A 32 -1.69 -7.57 6.11
N ARG A 33 -0.36 -7.60 5.94
CA ARG A 33 0.59 -7.03 6.90
C ARG A 33 0.49 -5.51 6.90
N ARG A 34 0.30 -4.93 8.10
CA ARG A 34 0.31 -3.48 8.28
C ARG A 34 1.74 -2.94 8.15
N PRO A 35 1.96 -1.81 7.45
CA PRO A 35 3.25 -1.13 7.46
C PRO A 35 3.65 -0.71 8.89
N PRO A 36 4.96 -0.60 9.19
CA PRO A 36 5.45 -0.18 10.51
C PRO A 36 5.20 1.32 10.76
N VAL A 37 5.01 2.10 9.69
CA VAL A 37 4.66 3.53 9.74
C VAL A 37 3.21 3.72 9.35
N GLY A 38 2.54 4.71 9.94
CA GLY A 38 1.13 4.96 9.64
C GLY A 38 0.89 5.68 8.30
N PRO A 39 -0.37 5.79 7.87
CA PRO A 39 -0.76 6.16 6.51
C PRO A 39 -0.31 7.55 6.05
N LEU A 40 -0.27 8.54 6.94
CA LEU A 40 0.12 9.91 6.57
C LEU A 40 1.62 10.00 6.27
N GLU A 41 2.41 9.32 7.10
CA GLU A 41 3.86 9.19 6.92
C GLU A 41 4.18 8.36 5.66
N LEU A 42 3.47 7.24 5.46
CA LEU A 42 3.62 6.42 4.26
C LEU A 42 3.35 7.22 2.98
N LYS A 43 2.30 8.05 2.97
CA LYS A 43 1.98 8.94 1.86
C LYS A 43 3.09 9.98 1.62
N SER A 44 3.63 10.56 2.69
CA SER A 44 4.71 11.55 2.57
C SER A 44 6.01 10.93 2.04
N LEU A 45 6.32 9.69 2.43
CA LEU A 45 7.57 9.00 2.06
C LEU A 45 7.50 8.38 0.67
N LEU A 46 6.38 7.71 0.35
CA LEU A 46 6.26 6.91 -0.87
C LEU A 46 5.37 7.55 -1.94
N GLY A 47 4.71 8.67 -1.63
CA GLY A 47 3.68 9.26 -2.49
C GLY A 47 2.42 8.39 -2.62
N LYS A 48 2.33 7.27 -1.87
CA LYS A 48 1.28 6.27 -1.98
C LYS A 48 0.36 6.34 -0.78
N THR A 49 -0.92 6.55 -1.04
CA THR A 49 -1.96 6.47 -0.01
C THR A 49 -2.41 5.01 0.10
N PRO A 50 -2.36 4.39 1.30
CA PRO A 50 -2.90 3.06 1.47
C PRO A 50 -4.43 3.13 1.32
N VAL A 51 -4.98 2.32 0.42
CA VAL A 51 -6.43 2.23 0.16
C VAL A 51 -6.90 0.82 0.45
N LEU A 52 -8.06 0.71 1.10
CA LEU A 52 -8.79 -0.54 1.26
C LEU A 52 -10.22 -0.28 0.79
N ASP A 53 -10.64 -1.00 -0.24
CA ASP A 53 -11.97 -0.84 -0.80
C ASP A 53 -13.05 -1.45 0.12
N VAL A 54 -14.25 -0.90 0.04
CA VAL A 54 -15.40 -1.35 0.84
C VAL A 54 -15.76 -2.78 0.44
N GLY A 55 -15.97 -3.64 1.44
CA GLY A 55 -16.33 -5.05 1.20
C GLY A 55 -15.16 -5.97 0.86
N THR A 56 -14.03 -5.47 0.34
CA THR A 56 -12.85 -6.30 0.03
C THR A 56 -12.35 -7.07 1.26
N LEU A 57 -12.27 -6.42 2.43
CA LEU A 57 -11.86 -7.12 3.65
C LEU A 57 -12.86 -8.20 4.08
N ALA A 58 -14.16 -7.99 3.86
CA ALA A 58 -15.18 -9.00 4.16
C ALA A 58 -15.02 -10.24 3.26
N LYS A 59 -14.77 -10.02 1.96
CA LYS A 59 -14.47 -11.10 1.02
C LYS A 59 -13.21 -11.88 1.38
N ILE A 60 -12.16 -11.17 1.80
CA ILE A 60 -10.93 -11.81 2.32
C ILE A 60 -11.24 -12.64 3.57
N LYS A 61 -11.99 -12.09 4.52
CA LYS A 61 -12.39 -12.81 5.75
C LYS A 61 -13.24 -14.05 5.46
N SER A 62 -14.10 -14.00 4.44
CA SER A 62 -14.94 -15.13 4.02
C SER A 62 -14.21 -16.21 3.21
N GLY A 63 -13.00 -15.90 2.71
CA GLY A 63 -12.22 -16.80 1.84
C GLY A 63 -12.55 -16.71 0.35
N GLU A 64 -13.51 -15.86 -0.05
CA GLU A 64 -13.79 -15.55 -1.47
C GLU A 64 -12.57 -14.93 -2.17
N ILE A 65 -11.79 -14.11 -1.44
CA ILE A 65 -10.49 -13.59 -1.90
C ILE A 65 -9.39 -14.18 -1.02
N LYS A 66 -8.42 -14.85 -1.65
CA LYS A 66 -7.24 -15.41 -0.96
C LYS A 66 -6.04 -14.48 -1.14
N VAL A 67 -5.46 -14.02 -0.03
CA VAL A 67 -4.19 -13.29 -0.04
C VAL A 67 -3.05 -14.30 -0.07
N GLN A 68 -2.30 -14.31 -1.18
CA GLN A 68 -1.15 -15.19 -1.36
C GLN A 68 0.17 -14.45 -1.11
N PRO A 69 1.26 -15.17 -0.78
CA PRO A 69 2.60 -14.59 -0.68
C PRO A 69 3.08 -13.97 -2.00
N ALA A 70 4.25 -13.33 -1.95
CA ALA A 70 4.87 -12.79 -3.14
C ALA A 70 5.09 -13.87 -4.21
N ILE A 71 5.04 -13.45 -5.47
CA ILE A 71 5.30 -14.30 -6.63
C ILE A 71 6.81 -14.45 -6.78
N ARG A 72 7.30 -15.69 -6.86
CA ARG A 72 8.70 -15.99 -7.20
C ARG A 72 8.89 -16.04 -8.71
N ARG A 73 8.01 -16.74 -9.44
CA ARG A 73 8.09 -16.89 -10.89
C ARG A 73 6.73 -17.22 -11.49
N MET A 74 6.52 -16.81 -12.73
CA MET A 74 5.34 -17.15 -13.53
C MET A 74 5.77 -17.92 -14.78
N THR A 75 5.08 -19.01 -15.11
CA THR A 75 5.34 -19.83 -16.31
C THR A 75 4.03 -20.15 -17.01
N GLY A 76 3.71 -19.40 -18.07
CA GLY A 76 2.40 -19.50 -18.70
C GLY A 76 1.29 -19.18 -17.69
N HIS A 77 0.39 -20.13 -17.45
CA HIS A 77 -0.72 -20.03 -16.48
C HIS A 77 -0.35 -20.45 -15.05
N ARG A 78 0.87 -20.95 -14.82
CA ARG A 78 1.31 -21.39 -13.49
C ARG A 78 2.08 -20.30 -12.75
N VAL A 79 1.71 -20.05 -11.50
CA VAL A 79 2.39 -19.10 -10.60
C VAL A 79 3.04 -19.87 -9.47
N GLU A 80 4.35 -19.67 -9.29
CA GLU A 80 5.13 -20.17 -8.15
C GLU A 80 5.29 -19.05 -7.13
N PHE A 81 4.89 -19.29 -5.89
CA PHE A 81 5.00 -18.36 -4.77
C PHE A 81 6.33 -18.53 -4.02
N VAL A 82 6.72 -17.51 -3.25
CA VAL A 82 7.98 -17.53 -2.47
C VAL A 82 8.05 -18.62 -1.39
N ASP A 83 6.90 -19.19 -1.00
CA ASP A 83 6.82 -20.31 -0.05
C ASP A 83 6.95 -21.69 -0.73
N GLY A 84 7.17 -21.72 -2.05
CA GLY A 84 7.33 -22.93 -2.85
C GLY A 84 6.02 -23.55 -3.35
N ARG A 85 4.86 -23.03 -2.93
CA ARG A 85 3.57 -23.47 -3.51
C ARG A 85 3.44 -22.99 -4.95
N SER A 86 2.73 -23.77 -5.76
CA SER A 86 2.39 -23.41 -7.13
C SER A 86 0.90 -23.63 -7.38
N GLU A 87 0.28 -22.69 -8.09
CA GLU A 87 -1.14 -22.74 -8.46
C GLU A 87 -1.32 -22.34 -9.94
N ASP A 88 -2.33 -22.90 -10.59
CA ASP A 88 -2.70 -22.60 -11.98
C ASP A 88 -3.86 -21.61 -12.03
N PHE A 89 -3.81 -20.64 -12.95
CA PHE A 89 -4.79 -19.57 -13.10
C PHE A 89 -5.27 -19.43 -14.55
N ASP A 90 -6.57 -19.31 -14.75
CA ASP A 90 -7.16 -19.09 -16.09
C ASP A 90 -6.83 -17.70 -16.66
N ALA A 91 -6.68 -16.71 -15.77
CA ALA A 91 -6.35 -15.35 -16.13
C ALA A 91 -5.47 -14.69 -15.06
N ILE A 92 -4.58 -13.79 -15.49
CA ILE A 92 -3.69 -13.04 -14.61
C ILE A 92 -3.80 -11.54 -14.95
N VAL A 93 -4.16 -10.74 -13.95
CA VAL A 93 -4.32 -9.28 -14.09
C VAL A 93 -3.22 -8.57 -13.29
N LEU A 94 -2.39 -7.79 -13.98
CA LEU A 94 -1.31 -7.03 -13.34
C LEU A 94 -1.81 -5.64 -12.89
N ALA A 95 -2.28 -5.54 -11.65
CA ALA A 95 -2.71 -4.30 -11.03
C ALA A 95 -1.55 -3.54 -10.36
N THR A 96 -0.39 -3.44 -11.03
CA THR A 96 0.86 -2.88 -10.46
C THR A 96 1.00 -1.36 -10.56
N GLY A 97 -0.01 -0.69 -11.11
CA GLY A 97 -0.04 0.77 -11.27
C GLY A 97 0.60 1.26 -12.57
N TYR A 98 0.87 2.57 -12.63
CA TYR A 98 1.48 3.26 -13.77
C TYR A 98 2.58 4.21 -13.29
N GLU A 99 3.52 4.54 -14.17
CA GLU A 99 4.51 5.60 -13.96
C GLU A 99 4.02 6.90 -14.59
N ASN A 100 4.23 8.04 -13.90
CA ASN A 100 3.92 9.34 -14.48
C ASN A 100 5.12 9.87 -15.28
N ASN A 101 4.85 10.50 -16.42
CA ASN A 101 5.88 11.21 -17.18
C ASN A 101 5.86 12.72 -16.88
N VAL A 102 5.01 13.21 -15.96
CA VAL A 102 4.89 14.63 -15.62
C VAL A 102 6.24 15.30 -15.36
N PRO A 103 7.18 14.71 -14.60
CA PRO A 103 8.49 15.32 -14.37
C PRO A 103 9.35 15.50 -15.64
N SER A 104 9.08 14.76 -16.72
CA SER A 104 9.86 14.88 -17.96
C SER A 104 9.44 16.09 -18.82
N TRP A 105 8.18 16.52 -18.73
CA TRP A 105 7.64 17.63 -19.53
C TRP A 105 7.28 18.87 -18.72
N LEU A 106 6.84 18.71 -17.47
CA LEU A 106 6.55 19.83 -16.58
C LEU A 106 7.83 20.27 -15.85
N LYS A 107 8.63 21.09 -16.52
CA LYS A 107 9.78 21.77 -15.92
C LYS A 107 9.26 23.00 -15.17
N VAL A 108 9.01 22.87 -13.87
CA VAL A 108 8.81 24.04 -13.02
C VAL A 108 10.15 24.75 -12.92
N ARG A 109 10.30 25.86 -13.65
CA ARG A 109 11.35 26.84 -13.36
C ARG A 109 11.02 27.42 -12.00
N ILE A 110 11.68 26.93 -10.96
CA ILE A 110 11.81 27.73 -9.75
C ILE A 110 12.94 28.70 -10.08
N ASP A 111 12.56 29.83 -10.65
CA ASP A 111 13.43 30.99 -10.70
C ASP A 111 13.65 31.35 -9.23
N GLN A 112 14.79 30.95 -8.66
CA GLN A 112 15.26 31.50 -7.41
C GLN A 112 15.75 32.92 -7.68
N GLU A 113 14.83 33.81 -8.01
CA GLU A 113 15.00 35.24 -7.81
C GLU A 113 13.77 35.74 -7.04
N LEU A 114 14.08 36.45 -5.95
CA LEU A 114 13.23 37.30 -5.11
C LEU A 114 12.66 36.68 -3.81
N ILE A 115 13.40 37.06 -2.74
CA ILE A 115 13.09 37.29 -1.32
C ILE A 115 13.29 36.10 -0.37
#